data_AF-A0A0F9IEL5-F1
#
_entry.id   AF-A0A0F9IEL5-F1
#
_cell.length_a   1.000
_cell.length_b   1.000
_cell.length_c   1.000
_cell.angle_alpha   90.00
_cell.angle_beta   90.00
_cell.angle_gamma   90.00
#
_symmetry.space_group_name_H-M   'P 1'
#
loop_
_entity.id
_entity.type
_entity.pdbx_description
1 polymer ?
#
loop_
_entity_poly.entity_id
_entity_poly.type
_entity_poly.pdbx_seq_one_letter_code
_entity_poly.pdbx_strand_id
1 'polypeptide(L)'
;MDFIITILMVIFSVGMFLYGTYGFFAPVSDNLLYFIFGGLGLFLSIKNFIFYRNFKDVKSSWLTTHLTHMIAALIASITAFIVAGLKLWTVSAWVLPSVIGTLLIIYWRLKVKGKLSKTR
;
A
#
# COMPACT_ATOMS: atom_id res chain seq x y z
N MET A 1 6.06 -21.16 1.49
CA MET A 1 6.68 -20.01 2.20
C MET A 1 5.69 -18.85 2.34
N ASP A 2 4.67 -18.79 1.50
CA ASP A 2 3.70 -17.70 1.38
C ASP A 2 2.74 -17.57 2.59
N PHE A 3 2.40 -18.70 3.22
CA PHE A 3 1.58 -18.70 4.45
C PHE A 3 2.30 -18.03 5.63
N ILE A 4 3.61 -18.25 5.77
CA ILE A 4 4.42 -17.68 6.86
C ILE A 4 4.48 -16.15 6.70
N ILE A 5 4.71 -15.67 5.49
CA ILE A 5 4.73 -14.23 5.17
C ILE A 5 3.37 -13.60 5.48
N THR A 6 2.27 -14.27 5.10
CA THR A 6 0.91 -13.79 5.35
C THR A 6 0.61 -13.72 6.85
N ILE A 7 0.96 -14.76 7.62
CA ILE A 7 0.76 -14.80 9.08
C ILE A 7 1.58 -13.68 9.75
N LEU A 8 2.84 -13.52 9.35
CA LEU A 8 3.72 -12.49 9.90
C LEU A 8 3.18 -11.08 9.61
N MET A 9 2.72 -10.81 8.39
CA MET A 9 2.10 -9.53 8.02
C MET A 9 0.85 -9.24 8.85
N VAL A 10 0.01 -10.24 9.10
CA VAL A 10 -1.19 -10.07 9.93
C VAL A 10 -0.80 -9.74 11.38
N ILE A 11 0.14 -10.47 11.97
CA ILE A 11 0.60 -10.24 13.35
C ILE A 11 1.16 -8.82 13.51
N PHE A 12 2.06 -8.39 12.62
CA PHE A 12 2.62 -7.03 12.68
C PHE A 12 1.56 -5.95 12.45
N SER A 13 0.62 -6.16 11.53
CA SER A 13 -0.44 -5.19 11.25
C SER A 13 -1.40 -5.04 12.42
N VAL A 14 -1.80 -6.16 13.05
CA VAL A 14 -2.62 -6.15 14.26
C VAL A 14 -1.88 -5.49 15.41
N GLY A 15 -0.60 -5.80 15.61
CA GLY A 15 0.23 -5.18 16.65
C GLY A 15 0.34 -3.66 16.49
N MET A 16 0.63 -3.17 15.28
CA MET A 16 0.69 -1.73 15.00
C MET A 16 -0.67 -1.05 15.14
N PHE A 17 -1.75 -1.70 14.71
CA PHE A 17 -3.11 -1.16 14.84
C PHE A 17 -3.50 -1.00 16.31
N LEU A 18 -3.29 -2.04 17.13
CA LEU A 18 -3.56 -2.01 18.57
C LEU A 18 -2.71 -0.95 19.29
N TYR A 19 -1.41 -0.88 18.97
CA TYR A 19 -0.50 0.13 19.53
C TYR A 19 -0.94 1.56 19.17
N GLY A 20 -1.35 1.79 17.92
CA GLY A 20 -1.92 3.06 17.48
C GLY A 20 -3.22 3.43 18.20
N THR A 21 -4.12 2.47 18.44
CA THR A 21 -5.36 2.70 19.21
C THR A 21 -5.09 2.97 20.69
N TYR A 22 -4.07 2.34 21.28
CA TYR A 22 -3.67 2.58 22.67
C TYR A 22 -3.12 4.01 22.86
N GLY A 23 -2.50 4.55 21.81
CA GLY A 23 -2.06 5.94 21.74
C GLY A 23 -3.18 7.00 21.83
N PHE A 24 -4.46 6.63 21.77
CA PHE A 24 -5.56 7.56 22.09
C PHE A 24 -5.74 7.78 23.59
N PHE A 25 -5.29 6.84 24.44
CA PHE A 25 -5.43 6.90 25.90
C PHE A 25 -4.15 7.36 26.60
N ALA A 26 -2.99 7.13 25.99
CA ALA A 26 -1.70 7.68 26.41
C ALA A 26 -1.10 8.48 25.25
N PRO A 27 -0.72 9.77 25.42
CA PRO A 27 -0.16 10.57 24.34
C PRO A 27 1.22 10.04 23.94
N VAL A 28 1.24 9.07 23.04
CA VAL A 28 2.42 8.57 22.36
C VAL A 28 2.65 9.43 21.10
N SER A 29 3.89 9.64 20.68
CA SER A 29 4.18 10.38 19.45
C SER A 29 3.78 9.54 18.22
N ASP A 30 3.20 10.16 17.19
CA ASP A 30 2.86 9.54 15.90
C ASP A 30 1.76 8.44 15.92
N ASN A 31 0.87 8.45 16.91
CA ASN A 31 -0.20 7.42 17.06
C ASN A 31 -1.09 7.26 15.83
N LEU A 32 -1.41 8.40 15.20
CA LEU A 32 -2.20 8.42 13.97
C LEU A 32 -1.48 7.71 12.81
N LEU A 33 -0.14 7.78 12.77
CA LEU A 33 0.67 7.09 11.77
C LEU A 33 0.57 5.57 11.96
N TYR A 34 0.82 5.09 13.18
CA TYR A 34 0.72 3.65 13.50
C TYR A 34 -0.69 3.10 13.26
N PHE A 35 -1.72 3.87 13.59
CA PHE A 35 -3.11 3.50 13.32
C PHE A 35 -3.40 3.32 11.82
N ILE A 36 -2.96 4.27 10.99
CA ILE A 36 -3.16 4.20 9.53
C ILE A 36 -2.34 3.06 8.92
N PHE A 37 -1.07 2.91 9.30
CA PHE A 37 -0.23 1.83 8.79
C PHE A 37 -0.71 0.45 9.23
N GLY A 38 -1.17 0.30 10.48
CA GLY A 38 -1.80 -0.93 10.97
C GLY A 38 -3.08 -1.27 10.23
N GLY A 39 -3.95 -0.28 10.00
CA GLY A 39 -5.19 -0.44 9.23
C GLY A 39 -4.94 -0.79 7.76
N LEU A 40 -3.98 -0.12 7.12
CA LEU A 40 -3.56 -0.41 5.74
C LEU A 40 -2.92 -1.81 5.64
N GLY A 41 -2.10 -2.21 6.60
CA GLY A 41 -1.47 -3.53 6.63
C GLY A 41 -2.48 -4.67 6.77
N LEU A 42 -3.51 -4.47 7.60
CA LEU A 42 -4.65 -5.37 7.71
C LEU A 42 -5.44 -5.46 6.40
N PHE A 43 -5.78 -4.30 5.80
CA PHE A 43 -6.47 -4.24 4.52
C PHE A 43 -5.70 -4.98 3.42
N LEU A 44 -4.38 -4.76 3.35
CA LEU A 44 -3.52 -5.40 2.36
C LEU A 44 -3.43 -6.91 2.58
N SER A 45 -3.33 -7.38 3.83
CA SER A 45 -3.32 -8.81 4.16
C SER A 45 -4.62 -9.51 3.74
N ILE A 46 -5.77 -8.89 4.00
CA ILE A 46 -7.08 -9.40 3.59
C ILE A 46 -7.17 -9.48 2.06
N LYS A 47 -6.73 -8.42 1.38
CA LYS A 47 -6.70 -8.38 -0.09
C LYS A 47 -5.77 -9.46 -0.66
N ASN A 48 -4.63 -9.71 -0.02
CA ASN A 48 -3.69 -10.76 -0.43
C ASN A 48 -4.35 -12.15 -0.35
N PHE A 49 -5.10 -12.41 0.73
CA PHE A 49 -5.85 -13.66 0.91
C PHE A 49 -6.92 -13.87 -0.17
N ILE A 50 -7.66 -12.80 -0.52
CA ILE A 50 -8.66 -12.83 -1.60
C ILE A 50 -7.98 -13.05 -2.97
N PHE A 51 -6.84 -12.40 -3.20
CA PHE A 51 -6.10 -12.47 -4.46
C PHE A 51 -5.48 -13.86 -4.69
N TYR A 52 -4.99 -14.51 -3.64
CA TYR A 52 -4.43 -15.87 -3.68
C TYR A 52 -5.43 -16.91 -4.19
N ARG A 53 -6.73 -16.70 -3.96
CA ARG A 53 -7.80 -17.61 -4.40
C ARG A 53 -8.20 -17.42 -5.87
N ASN A 54 -7.79 -16.32 -6.52
CA ASN A 54 -8.34 -15.88 -7.80
C ASN A 54 -7.32 -15.80 -8.95
N PHE A 55 -6.13 -16.38 -8.79
CA PHE A 55 -5.09 -16.38 -9.82
C PHE A 55 -5.52 -17.22 -11.05
N LYS A 56 -6.16 -16.55 -12.02
CA LYS A 56 -6.18 -16.98 -13.42
C LYS A 56 -5.17 -16.14 -14.18
N ASP A 57 -4.19 -16.82 -14.76
CA ASP A 57 -3.06 -16.30 -15.54
C ASP A 57 -3.40 -15.11 -16.44
N VAL A 58 -2.87 -13.94 -16.10
CA VAL A 58 -2.87 -12.75 -16.96
C VAL A 58 -1.48 -12.53 -17.53
N LYS A 59 -1.22 -13.20 -18.65
CA LYS A 59 0.02 -13.13 -19.46
C LYS A 59 0.36 -11.70 -19.96
N SER A 60 -0.55 -10.71 -19.82
CA SER A 60 -0.34 -9.31 -20.22
C SER A 60 0.13 -8.38 -19.07
N SER A 61 0.56 -8.92 -17.93
CA SER A 61 0.88 -8.13 -16.74
C SER A 61 2.23 -7.40 -16.77
N TRP A 62 3.16 -7.72 -17.67
CA TRP A 62 4.54 -7.18 -17.62
C TRP A 62 4.59 -5.65 -17.55
N LEU A 63 3.88 -4.95 -18.45
CA LEU A 63 3.87 -3.47 -18.47
C LEU A 63 3.25 -2.89 -17.20
N THR A 64 2.21 -3.54 -16.67
CA THR A 64 1.53 -3.09 -15.45
C THR A 64 2.41 -3.32 -14.23
N THR A 65 3.12 -4.45 -14.17
CA THR A 65 4.08 -4.77 -13.11
C THR A 65 5.26 -3.81 -13.14
N HIS A 66 5.85 -3.57 -14.32
CA HIS A 66 6.97 -2.63 -14.48
C HIS A 66 6.58 -1.20 -14.09
N LEU A 67 5.41 -0.72 -14.55
CA LEU A 67 4.88 0.60 -14.17
C LEU A 67 4.61 0.70 -12.66
N THR A 68 4.09 -0.37 -12.04
CA THR A 68 3.88 -0.43 -10.59
C THR A 68 5.20 -0.29 -9.83
N HIS A 69 6.28 -0.95 -10.27
CA HIS A 69 7.60 -0.81 -9.67
C HIS A 69 8.18 0.61 -9.81
N MET A 70 8.03 1.25 -10.99
CA MET A 70 8.47 2.63 -11.17
C MET A 70 7.71 3.61 -10.27
N ILE A 71 6.38 3.47 -10.17
CA ILE A 71 5.56 4.31 -9.28
C ILE A 71 5.92 4.08 -7.81
N ALA A 72 6.19 2.83 -7.40
CA ALA A 72 6.64 2.52 -6.05
C ALA A 72 7.99 3.19 -5.71
N ALA A 73 8.95 3.15 -6.63
CA ALA A 73 10.24 3.85 -6.45
C ALA A 73 10.05 5.37 -6.36
N LEU A 74 9.12 5.95 -7.15
CA LEU A 74 8.77 7.35 -7.08
C LEU A 74 8.14 7.72 -5.72
N ILE A 75 7.18 6.93 -5.23
CA ILE A 75 6.58 7.11 -3.90
C ILE A 75 7.66 7.11 -2.81
N ALA A 76 8.58 6.15 -2.85
CA ALA A 76 9.65 6.03 -1.87
C ALA A 76 10.58 7.25 -1.88
N SER A 77 11.01 7.69 -3.07
CA SER A 77 11.87 8.87 -3.23
C SER A 77 11.19 10.15 -2.74
N ILE A 78 9.93 10.38 -3.13
CA ILE A 78 9.16 11.55 -2.70
C ILE A 78 8.96 11.52 -1.17
N THR A 79 8.59 10.38 -0.61
CA THR A 79 8.39 10.23 0.84
C THR A 79 9.70 10.47 1.60
N ALA A 80 10.81 9.92 1.14
CA ALA A 80 12.12 10.15 1.74
C ALA A 80 12.53 11.62 1.67
N PHE A 81 12.29 12.31 0.56
CA PHE A 81 12.57 13.73 0.43
C PHE A 81 11.71 14.59 1.38
N ILE A 82 10.40 14.31 1.49
CA ILE A 82 9.51 15.07 2.36
C ILE A 82 9.84 14.80 3.84
N VAL A 83 10.01 13.55 4.23
CA VAL A 83 10.24 13.17 5.63
C VAL A 83 11.66 13.53 6.07
N ALA A 84 12.68 13.11 5.32
CA ALA A 84 14.08 13.32 5.73
C ALA A 84 14.63 14.68 5.26
N GLY A 85 14.26 15.13 4.06
CA GLY A 85 14.74 16.39 3.49
C GLY A 85 14.05 17.61 4.10
N LEU A 86 12.71 17.63 4.12
CA LEU A 86 11.93 18.74 4.67
C LEU A 86 11.66 18.60 6.18
N LYS A 87 12.04 17.47 6.80
CA LYS A 87 11.78 17.16 8.23
C LYS A 87 10.30 17.28 8.61
N LEU A 88 9.41 17.02 7.66
CA LEU A 88 7.97 17.04 7.87
C LEU A 88 7.52 15.67 8.36
N TRP A 89 7.45 15.52 9.69
CA TRP A 89 6.95 14.33 10.39
C TRP A 89 5.43 14.32 10.50
N THR A 90 4.72 14.79 9.47
CA THR A 90 3.26 14.82 9.45
C THR A 90 2.72 13.58 8.76
N VAL A 91 1.60 13.06 9.24
CA VAL A 91 0.94 11.88 8.65
C VAL A 91 0.62 12.08 7.16
N SER A 92 0.29 13.31 6.76
CA SER A 92 0.04 13.65 5.35
C SER A 92 1.27 13.42 4.46
N ALA A 93 2.49 13.67 4.95
CA ALA A 93 3.73 13.43 4.21
C ALA A 93 3.93 11.95 3.86
N TRP A 94 3.49 11.03 4.72
CA TRP A 94 3.61 9.59 4.53
C TRP A 94 2.49 9.02 3.65
N VAL A 95 1.26 9.51 3.84
CA VAL A 95 0.06 8.92 3.22
C VAL A 95 -0.21 9.49 1.83
N LEU A 96 0.01 10.79 1.61
CA LEU A 96 -0.33 11.46 0.34
C LEU A 96 0.36 10.83 -0.88
N PRO A 97 1.69 10.59 -0.89
CA PRO A 97 2.36 10.02 -2.06
C PRO A 97 1.81 8.62 -2.39
N SER A 98 1.54 7.81 -1.37
CA SER A 98 1.02 6.45 -1.49
C SER A 98 -0.40 6.41 -2.05
N VAL A 99 -1.28 7.31 -1.60
CA VAL A 99 -2.66 7.42 -2.10
C VAL A 99 -2.66 7.83 -3.57
N ILE A 100 -1.91 8.88 -3.93
CA ILE A 100 -1.82 9.37 -5.31
C ILE A 100 -1.27 8.28 -6.24
N GLY A 101 -0.18 7.62 -5.85
CA GLY A 101 0.42 6.56 -6.66
C GLY A 101 -0.50 5.35 -6.83
N THR A 102 -1.24 4.98 -5.78
CA THR A 102 -2.23 3.87 -5.87
C THR A 102 -3.37 4.22 -6.83
N LEU A 103 -3.90 5.45 -6.78
CA LEU A 103 -4.93 5.91 -7.72
C LEU A 103 -4.43 5.90 -9.17
N LEU A 104 -3.19 6.34 -9.41
CA LEU A 104 -2.57 6.27 -10.74
C LEU A 104 -2.48 4.83 -11.26
N ILE A 105 -2.00 3.88 -10.43
CA ILE A 105 -1.91 2.46 -10.82
C ILE A 105 -3.29 1.90 -11.20
N ILE A 106 -4.32 2.20 -10.40
CA ILE A 106 -5.70 1.74 -10.66
C ILE A 106 -6.23 2.35 -11.96
N TYR A 107 -6.07 3.66 -12.14
CA TYR A 107 -6.50 4.37 -13.35
C TYR A 107 -5.86 3.77 -14.62
N TRP A 108 -4.54 3.55 -14.60
CA TRP A 108 -3.83 2.94 -15.72
C TRP A 108 -4.27 1.50 -15.97
N ARG A 109 -4.50 0.71 -14.92
CA ARG A 109 -5.01 -0.66 -15.04
C ARG A 109 -6.39 -0.69 -15.70
N LEU A 110 -7.30 0.19 -15.31
CA LEU A 110 -8.64 0.30 -15.91
C LEU A 110 -8.56 0.75 -17.37
N LYS A 111 -7.72 1.74 -17.67
CA LYS A 111 -7.53 2.26 -19.03
C LYS A 111 -6.96 1.22 -20.00
N VAL A 112 -5.98 0.43 -19.56
CA VAL A 112 -5.37 -0.63 -20.38
C VAL A 112 -6.37 -1.77 -20.62
N LYS A 113 -7.13 -2.18 -19.59
CA LYS A 113 -8.19 -3.20 -19.73
C LYS A 113 -9.30 -2.75 -20.70
N GLY A 114 -9.69 -1.48 -20.64
CA GLY A 114 -10.70 -0.90 -21.54
C GLY A 114 -10.26 -0.88 -23.01
N LYS A 115 -8.97 -0.67 -23.30
CA LYS A 115 -8.44 -0.73 -24.68
C LYS A 115 -8.46 -2.16 -25.25
N LEU A 116 -8.15 -3.18 -24.44
CA LEU A 116 -8.16 -4.58 -24.87
C LEU A 116 -9.58 -5.11 -25.17
N SER A 117 -10.60 -4.57 -24.52
CA SER A 117 -12.01 -4.96 -24.74
C SER A 117 -12.62 -4.39 -26.02
N LYS A 118 -12.02 -3.34 -26.62
CA LYS A 118 -12.58 -2.61 -27.76
C LYS A 118 -12.04 -3.04 -29.12
N THR A 119 -11.11 -4.01 -29.13
CA THR A 119 -10.44 -4.52 -30.35
C THR A 119 -10.86 -5.97 -30.67
N ARG A 120 -12.00 -6.42 -30.15
CA ARG A 120 -12.59 -7.73 -30.49
C ARG A 120 -13.96 -7.54 -31.11
#